data_AF-A0ABD2LBB6-F1
#
_entry.id   AF-A0ABD2LBB6-F1
#
_cell.length_a   1.000
_cell.length_b   1.000
_cell.length_c   1.000
_cell.angle_alpha   90.00
_cell.angle_beta   90.00
_cell.angle_gamma   90.00
#
_symmetry.space_group_name_H-M   'P 1'
#
loop_
_entity.id
_entity.type
_entity.pdbx_description
1 polymer ?
#
loop_
_entity_poly.entity_id
_entity_poly.type
_entity_poly.pdbx_seq_one_letter_code
_entity_poly.pdbx_strand_id
1 'polypeptide(L)'
;MASVVPSLWAQTTRRKQSVAPQSLGKSNEMKCRLRIEATKFLSPVETERQNELTQLSPGAPRRTKLGAGMCSNAFDLAGVAIDHGELLDPSKGFYNKNEDKVKLAIDVIIDEPKTEKFVSDPNKSNGTLSMEIEKLSEFAREIESSERKSETVTYVKGMPWKILAAIKTKNENTDNEKWLGFYLLCYASENVGNWSRKCSATLRIVTQKSDVEDFKKEFSGKRVFNNNSNDWGFIYFISFAELMDPSKGLYNKDEDKVTLAIDFTCE
;
A
#
# COMPACT_ATOMS: atom_id res chain seq x y z
N MET A 1 80.33 -22.78 -24.45
CA MET A 1 79.31 -23.01 -23.42
C MET A 1 78.32 -21.85 -23.46
N ALA A 2 77.05 -22.20 -23.67
CA ALA A 2 75.80 -21.44 -23.45
C ALA A 2 75.76 -19.91 -23.70
N SER A 3 75.05 -19.55 -24.77
CA SER A 3 74.34 -18.28 -24.97
C SER A 3 73.19 -18.12 -23.95
N VAL A 4 72.95 -16.91 -23.45
CA VAL A 4 71.72 -16.59 -22.74
C VAL A 4 71.07 -15.37 -23.38
N VAL A 5 69.91 -15.61 -23.98
CA VAL A 5 68.95 -14.64 -24.52
C VAL A 5 68.11 -14.10 -23.35
N PRO A 6 67.87 -12.79 -23.23
CA PRO A 6 66.77 -12.29 -22.39
C PRO A 6 65.45 -12.43 -23.15
N SER A 7 64.67 -13.44 -22.76
CA SER A 7 63.33 -13.71 -23.30
C SER A 7 62.33 -12.61 -22.94
N LEU A 8 61.67 -12.12 -23.97
CA LEU A 8 60.42 -11.35 -23.97
C LEU A 8 59.37 -12.07 -23.10
N TRP A 9 58.89 -11.43 -22.01
CA TRP A 9 57.65 -11.81 -21.36
C TRP A 9 56.69 -10.63 -21.40
N ALA A 10 55.76 -10.71 -22.35
CA ALA A 10 54.54 -9.94 -22.35
C ALA A 10 53.73 -10.29 -21.10
N GLN A 11 53.53 -9.33 -20.20
CA GLN A 11 52.55 -9.45 -19.14
C GLN A 11 51.15 -9.27 -19.74
N THR A 12 50.50 -10.37 -20.09
CA THR A 12 49.07 -10.40 -20.37
C THR A 12 48.32 -10.13 -19.06
N THR A 13 48.02 -8.86 -18.78
CA THR A 13 47.12 -8.50 -17.68
C THR A 13 45.70 -8.91 -18.09
N ARG A 14 45.27 -10.12 -17.71
CA ARG A 14 43.85 -10.48 -17.72
C ARG A 14 43.14 -9.54 -16.75
N ARG A 15 42.45 -8.52 -17.27
CA ARG A 15 41.33 -7.88 -16.58
C ARG A 15 40.35 -8.99 -16.20
N LYS A 16 40.32 -9.39 -14.93
CA LYS A 16 39.11 -9.96 -14.36
C LYS A 16 38.06 -8.85 -14.44
N GLN A 17 37.23 -8.86 -15.47
CA GLN A 17 35.91 -8.25 -15.37
C GLN A 17 35.24 -8.92 -14.17
N SER A 18 35.14 -8.21 -13.04
CA SER A 18 34.15 -8.57 -12.05
C SER A 18 32.81 -8.29 -12.71
N VAL A 19 32.19 -9.33 -13.25
CA VAL A 19 30.77 -9.32 -13.56
C VAL A 19 30.09 -9.00 -12.24
N ALA A 20 29.52 -7.79 -12.15
CA ALA A 20 28.68 -7.41 -11.03
C ALA A 20 27.59 -8.49 -10.89
N PRO A 21 27.27 -8.95 -9.67
CA PRO A 21 26.17 -9.87 -9.51
C PRO A 21 24.91 -9.20 -10.06
N GLN A 22 24.31 -9.81 -11.09
CA GLN A 22 22.92 -9.57 -11.43
C GLN A 22 22.09 -10.02 -10.22
N SER A 23 21.93 -9.14 -9.25
CA SER A 23 20.96 -9.32 -8.19
C SER A 23 19.58 -9.06 -8.81
N LEU A 24 18.95 -10.12 -9.33
CA LEU A 24 17.49 -10.17 -9.33
C LEU A 24 17.05 -10.27 -7.86
N GLY A 25 17.02 -9.13 -7.18
CA GLY A 25 16.40 -9.02 -5.87
C GLY A 25 14.89 -8.94 -6.06
N LYS A 26 14.21 -10.09 -6.02
CA LYS A 26 12.78 -10.09 -5.71
C LYS A 26 12.63 -9.56 -4.29
N SER A 27 12.25 -8.30 -4.13
CA SER A 27 11.77 -7.82 -2.84
C SER A 27 10.36 -8.36 -2.67
N ASN A 28 10.26 -9.54 -2.04
CA ASN A 28 8.97 -10.08 -1.61
C ASN A 28 8.62 -9.37 -0.31
N GLU A 29 7.97 -8.22 -0.41
CA GLU A 29 7.38 -7.60 0.77
C GLU A 29 6.14 -8.43 1.15
N MET A 30 6.22 -9.14 2.28
CA MET A 30 5.06 -9.84 2.84
C MET A 30 4.14 -8.79 3.46
N LYS A 31 2.93 -8.65 2.91
CA LYS A 31 1.90 -7.80 3.49
C LYS A 31 1.07 -8.65 4.46
N CYS A 32 1.09 -8.30 5.74
CA CYS A 32 0.22 -8.90 6.74
C CYS A 32 -0.96 -7.96 6.98
N ARG A 33 -2.18 -8.50 7.01
CA ARG A 33 -3.37 -7.79 7.52
C ARG A 33 -3.87 -8.47 8.78
N LEU A 34 -4.33 -7.65 9.72
CA LEU A 34 -5.00 -8.15 10.92
C LEU A 34 -6.51 -8.09 10.67
N ARG A 35 -7.17 -9.25 10.76
CA ARG A 35 -8.63 -9.33 10.84
C ARG A 35 -8.99 -9.55 12.30
N ILE A 36 -9.76 -8.64 12.88
CA ILE A 36 -10.24 -8.76 14.26
C ILE A 36 -11.75 -9.02 14.19
N GLU A 37 -12.20 -10.10 14.82
CA GLU A 37 -13.62 -10.45 14.89
C GLU A 37 -14.07 -10.69 16.32
N ALA A 38 -15.26 -10.19 16.67
CA ALA A 38 -15.91 -10.58 17.90
C ALA A 38 -16.42 -12.02 17.76
N THR A 39 -16.02 -12.89 18.68
CA THR A 39 -16.44 -14.30 18.70
C THR A 39 -17.36 -14.56 19.87
N LYS A 40 -18.41 -15.34 19.65
CA LYS A 40 -19.34 -15.68 20.73
C LYS A 40 -18.69 -16.59 21.75
N PHE A 41 -19.04 -16.40 23.02
CA PHE A 41 -18.83 -17.40 24.05
C PHE A 41 -19.74 -18.60 23.75
N LEU A 42 -19.14 -19.77 23.55
CA LEU A 42 -19.88 -21.00 23.37
C LEU A 42 -20.34 -21.50 24.74
N SER A 43 -21.55 -22.05 24.79
CA SER A 43 -21.99 -22.80 25.96
C SER A 43 -21.12 -24.07 26.14
N PRO A 44 -21.10 -24.67 27.34
CA PRO A 44 -20.36 -25.92 27.57
C PRO A 44 -20.72 -27.05 26.60
N VAL A 45 -22.01 -27.16 26.23
CA VAL A 45 -22.53 -28.17 25.29
C VAL A 45 -22.07 -27.92 23.85
N GLU A 46 -22.03 -26.66 23.43
CA GLU A 46 -21.52 -26.29 22.10
C GLU A 46 -20.01 -26.47 21.98
N THR A 47 -19.29 -26.26 23.09
CA THR A 47 -17.83 -26.48 23.16
C THR A 47 -17.47 -27.95 22.94
N GLU A 48 -18.24 -28.88 23.51
CA GLU A 48 -18.07 -30.33 23.27
C GLU A 48 -18.31 -30.71 21.80
N ARG A 49 -19.42 -30.25 21.21
CA ARG A 49 -19.70 -30.50 19.78
C ARG A 49 -18.63 -29.96 18.85
N GLN A 50 -18.10 -28.77 19.13
CA GLN A 50 -17.08 -28.15 18.28
C GLN A 50 -15.74 -28.89 18.39
N ASN A 51 -15.39 -29.38 19.57
CA ASN A 51 -14.21 -30.23 19.77
C ASN A 51 -14.33 -31.58 19.04
N GLU A 52 -15.53 -32.19 19.02
CA GLU A 52 -15.78 -33.43 18.25
C GLU A 52 -15.66 -33.22 16.73
N LEU A 53 -16.22 -32.12 16.19
CA LEU A 53 -16.11 -31.76 14.76
C LEU A 53 -14.67 -31.49 14.32
N THR A 54 -13.83 -30.94 15.20
CA THR A 54 -12.42 -30.63 14.88
C THR A 54 -11.54 -31.88 14.89
N GLN A 55 -11.92 -32.92 15.64
CA GLN A 55 -11.21 -34.22 15.70
C GLN A 55 -11.50 -35.12 14.49
N LEU A 56 -12.59 -34.87 13.75
CA LEU A 56 -13.07 -35.74 12.66
C LEU A 56 -12.63 -35.31 11.25
N SER A 57 -11.95 -34.17 11.08
CA SER A 57 -11.44 -33.70 9.77
C SER A 57 -9.90 -33.73 9.69
N PRO A 58 -9.29 -34.68 8.94
CA PRO A 58 -7.87 -34.62 8.63
C PRO A 58 -7.64 -33.60 7.51
N GLY A 59 -7.39 -32.34 7.88
CA GLY A 59 -7.08 -31.29 6.89
C GLY A 59 -7.00 -29.86 7.42
N ALA A 60 -7.26 -29.59 8.70
CA ALA A 60 -7.16 -28.24 9.24
C ALA A 60 -5.69 -27.80 9.43
N PRO A 61 -5.33 -26.55 9.07
CA PRO A 61 -3.95 -26.06 9.21
C PRO A 61 -3.53 -26.07 10.68
N ARG A 62 -2.37 -26.68 10.97
CA ARG A 62 -1.78 -26.69 12.31
C ARG A 62 -1.54 -25.25 12.76
N ARG A 63 -2.22 -24.86 13.85
CA ARG A 63 -1.91 -23.64 14.62
C ARG A 63 -0.47 -23.75 15.13
N THR A 64 0.47 -23.17 14.41
CA THR A 64 1.85 -23.03 14.88
C THR A 64 1.87 -21.86 15.85
N LYS A 65 2.22 -22.13 17.12
CA LYS A 65 2.70 -21.07 18.02
C LYS A 65 4.03 -20.59 17.43
N LEU A 66 4.02 -19.50 16.66
CA LEU A 66 5.26 -18.82 16.33
C LEU A 66 5.77 -18.13 17.59
N GLY A 67 6.98 -18.51 17.99
CA GLY A 67 7.74 -17.80 19.02
C GLY A 67 7.96 -16.36 18.60
N ALA A 68 7.98 -15.46 19.58
CA ALA A 68 8.22 -14.04 19.41
C ALA A 68 9.54 -13.80 18.66
N GLY A 69 9.43 -13.47 17.37
CA GLY A 69 10.55 -13.19 16.49
C GLY A 69 10.15 -12.08 15.53
N MET A 70 10.37 -10.85 15.97
CA MET A 70 10.64 -9.64 15.19
C MET A 70 9.85 -9.47 13.88
N CYS A 71 8.63 -8.94 13.98
CA CYS A 71 8.05 -8.10 12.93
C CYS A 71 8.12 -6.65 13.42
N SER A 72 9.25 -5.99 13.22
CA SER A 72 9.35 -4.54 13.31
C SER A 72 9.01 -3.99 11.93
N ASN A 73 7.75 -3.61 11.74
CA ASN A 73 7.29 -2.58 10.80
C ASN A 73 5.82 -2.31 11.16
N ALA A 74 5.44 -1.04 11.22
CA ALA A 74 4.15 -0.59 11.75
C ALA A 74 2.97 -1.33 11.10
N PHE A 75 2.12 -1.94 11.92
CA PHE A 75 0.89 -2.60 11.47
C PHE A 75 -0.17 -1.53 11.20
N ASP A 76 -0.67 -1.50 9.97
CA ASP A 76 -1.78 -0.65 9.56
C ASP A 76 -3.10 -1.27 10.05
N LEU A 77 -3.73 -0.64 11.04
CA LEU A 77 -4.99 -1.06 11.67
C LEU A 77 -6.18 -0.24 11.15
N ALA A 78 -6.19 0.13 9.87
CA ALA A 78 -7.35 0.80 9.29
C ALA A 78 -8.53 -0.20 9.11
N GLY A 79 -9.62 0.01 9.86
CA GLY A 79 -10.95 -0.38 9.39
C GLY A 79 -11.80 -1.36 10.19
N VAL A 80 -11.43 -1.79 11.41
CA VAL A 80 -12.36 -2.60 12.23
C VAL A 80 -13.19 -1.70 13.15
N ALA A 81 -14.30 -1.17 12.64
CA ALA A 81 -15.31 -0.53 13.48
C ALA A 81 -16.21 -1.62 14.08
N ILE A 82 -16.04 -1.93 15.36
CA ILE A 82 -16.96 -2.78 16.12
C ILE A 82 -17.91 -1.86 16.89
N ASP A 83 -19.21 -1.98 16.64
CA ASP A 83 -20.22 -1.21 17.38
C ASP A 83 -20.13 -1.54 18.88
N HIS A 84 -19.84 -0.53 19.68
CA HIS A 84 -19.63 -0.68 21.12
C HIS A 84 -20.90 -1.15 21.85
N GLY A 85 -22.08 -0.76 21.37
CA GLY A 85 -23.37 -1.18 21.93
C GLY A 85 -23.64 -2.65 21.68
N GLU A 86 -23.36 -3.14 20.47
CA GLU A 86 -23.51 -4.56 20.15
C GLU A 86 -22.47 -5.45 20.85
N LEU A 87 -21.25 -4.94 21.04
CA LEU A 87 -20.17 -5.71 21.67
C LEU A 87 -20.44 -5.98 23.15
N LEU A 88 -21.04 -5.01 23.85
CA LEU A 88 -21.34 -5.10 25.29
C LEU A 88 -22.75 -5.64 25.60
N ASP A 89 -23.57 -5.90 24.58
CA ASP A 89 -24.88 -6.53 24.77
C ASP A 89 -24.73 -8.01 25.15
N PRO A 90 -25.06 -8.42 26.38
CA PRO A 90 -24.93 -9.81 26.82
C PRO A 90 -25.79 -10.78 26.00
N SER A 91 -26.87 -10.30 25.36
CA SER A 91 -27.74 -11.12 24.52
C SER A 91 -27.09 -11.55 23.20
N LYS A 92 -26.08 -10.81 22.74
CA LYS A 92 -25.35 -11.11 21.50
C LYS A 92 -24.28 -12.20 21.70
N GLY A 93 -23.90 -12.46 22.96
CA GLY A 93 -22.98 -13.52 23.36
C GLY A 93 -21.49 -13.20 23.15
N PHE A 94 -21.13 -11.97 22.80
CA PHE A 94 -19.74 -11.52 22.64
C PHE A 94 -19.09 -11.05 23.95
N TYR A 95 -19.92 -10.60 24.89
CA TYR A 95 -19.52 -10.11 26.21
C TYR A 95 -20.03 -11.03 27.32
N ASN A 96 -19.10 -11.50 28.15
CA ASN A 96 -19.38 -12.24 29.37
C ASN A 96 -19.47 -11.26 30.54
N LYS A 97 -20.70 -10.93 30.93
CA LYS A 97 -20.99 -10.01 32.06
C LYS A 97 -20.48 -10.52 33.41
N ASN A 98 -20.36 -11.82 33.61
CA ASN A 98 -19.93 -12.38 34.90
C ASN A 98 -18.42 -12.24 35.10
N GLU A 99 -17.66 -12.22 34.01
CA GLU A 99 -16.20 -12.07 34.04
C GLU A 99 -15.73 -10.68 33.61
N ASP A 100 -16.64 -9.81 33.16
CA ASP A 100 -16.36 -8.52 32.54
C ASP A 100 -15.35 -8.63 31.38
N LYS A 101 -15.62 -9.55 30.44
CA LYS A 101 -14.71 -9.88 29.32
C LYS A 101 -15.42 -9.98 27.99
N VAL A 102 -14.76 -9.49 26.94
CA VAL A 102 -15.13 -9.70 25.54
C VAL A 102 -14.16 -10.69 24.90
N LYS A 103 -14.67 -11.56 24.02
CA LYS A 103 -13.82 -12.51 23.28
C LYS A 103 -13.59 -12.05 21.84
N LEU A 104 -12.36 -11.67 21.55
CA LEU A 104 -11.92 -11.30 20.20
C LEU A 104 -11.04 -12.39 19.60
N ALA A 105 -11.27 -12.72 18.34
CA ALA A 105 -10.34 -13.49 17.51
C ALA A 105 -9.54 -12.52 16.66
N ILE A 106 -8.23 -12.76 16.58
CA ILE A 106 -7.32 -12.02 15.71
C ILE A 106 -6.74 -13.03 14.73
N ASP A 107 -7.06 -12.88 13.46
CA ASP A 107 -6.44 -13.62 12.36
C ASP A 107 -5.37 -12.74 11.72
N VAL A 108 -4.14 -13.24 11.72
CA VAL A 108 -3.04 -12.66 10.94
C VAL A 108 -3.13 -13.26 9.55
N ILE A 109 -3.66 -12.51 8.60
CA ILE A 109 -3.71 -12.92 7.20
C ILE A 109 -2.39 -12.48 6.58
N ILE A 110 -1.55 -13.45 6.25
CA ILE A 110 -0.35 -13.21 5.44
C ILE A 110 -0.83 -13.25 3.99
N ASP A 111 -0.90 -12.09 3.34
CA ASP A 111 -1.15 -12.04 1.91
C ASP A 111 0.05 -12.71 1.23
N GLU A 112 -0.22 -13.72 0.39
CA GLU A 112 0.83 -14.27 -0.46
C GLU A 112 1.46 -13.13 -1.27
N PRO A 113 2.79 -13.08 -1.43
CA PRO A 113 3.45 -11.99 -2.13
C PRO A 113 2.89 -11.91 -3.55
N LYS A 114 2.05 -10.90 -3.81
CA LYS A 114 1.63 -10.56 -5.16
C LYS A 114 2.91 -10.31 -5.94
N THR A 115 3.11 -11.05 -7.01
CA THR A 115 4.24 -10.82 -7.92
C THR A 115 4.03 -9.44 -8.54
N GLU A 116 4.70 -8.42 -7.99
CA GLU A 116 4.63 -7.07 -8.55
C GLU A 116 5.06 -7.14 -10.02
N LYS A 117 4.16 -6.78 -10.93
CA LYS A 117 4.45 -6.78 -12.37
C LYS A 117 5.35 -5.59 -12.66
N PHE A 118 6.65 -5.84 -12.77
CA PHE A 118 7.64 -4.84 -13.13
C PHE A 118 7.50 -4.47 -14.61
N VAL A 119 7.08 -3.23 -14.89
CA VAL A 119 7.05 -2.69 -16.25
C VAL A 119 7.72 -1.31 -16.24
N SER A 120 9.06 -1.27 -16.31
CA SER A 120 9.78 -0.05 -16.72
C SER A 120 11.29 -0.25 -16.87
N ASP A 121 11.85 0.44 -17.87
CA ASP A 121 13.29 0.64 -18.04
C ASP A 121 13.86 1.46 -16.87
N PRO A 122 14.86 0.95 -16.12
CA PRO A 122 15.45 1.64 -14.96
C PRO A 122 16.13 2.98 -15.29
N ASN A 123 16.46 3.24 -16.56
CA ASN A 123 17.07 4.49 -17.00
C ASN A 123 16.06 5.57 -17.40
N LYS A 124 14.78 5.20 -17.52
CA LYS A 124 13.70 6.13 -17.87
C LYS A 124 13.63 7.25 -16.84
N SER A 125 13.60 8.50 -17.33
CA SER A 125 13.48 9.70 -16.49
C SER A 125 12.03 10.08 -16.21
N ASN A 126 11.07 9.56 -16.97
CA ASN A 126 9.64 9.83 -16.79
C ASN A 126 8.86 8.56 -16.42
N GLY A 127 7.75 8.75 -15.73
CA GLY A 127 6.85 7.68 -15.33
C GLY A 127 5.40 8.11 -15.44
N THR A 128 4.54 7.12 -15.65
CA THR A 128 3.08 7.28 -15.64
C THR A 128 2.53 6.24 -14.68
N LEU A 129 1.74 6.68 -13.71
CA LEU A 129 1.02 5.84 -12.77
C LEU A 129 -0.48 6.00 -12.99
N SER A 130 -1.24 4.93 -12.75
CA SER A 130 -2.69 4.96 -12.73
C SER A 130 -3.21 4.03 -11.64
N MET A 131 -4.27 4.42 -10.96
CA MET A 131 -5.02 3.55 -10.05
C MET A 131 -6.51 3.84 -10.13
N GLU A 132 -7.31 2.80 -9.93
CA GLU A 132 -8.76 2.93 -9.76
C GLU A 132 -9.11 2.81 -8.27
N ILE A 133 -9.97 3.70 -7.78
CA ILE A 133 -10.56 3.61 -6.46
C ILE A 133 -12.01 3.14 -6.67
N GLU A 134 -12.22 1.85 -6.44
CA GLU A 134 -13.57 1.26 -6.38
C GLU A 134 -14.27 1.62 -5.07
N LYS A 135 -15.61 1.58 -5.07
CA LYS A 135 -16.44 1.93 -3.90
C LYS A 135 -16.08 3.31 -3.35
N LEU A 136 -15.94 4.29 -4.24
CA LEU A 136 -15.54 5.66 -3.88
C LEU A 136 -16.51 6.27 -2.86
N SER A 137 -17.80 5.96 -2.96
CA SER A 137 -18.82 6.42 -2.03
C SER A 137 -18.65 5.85 -0.61
N GLU A 138 -18.13 4.63 -0.48
CA GLU A 138 -17.72 4.04 0.80
C GLU A 138 -16.45 4.73 1.30
N PHE A 139 -15.44 4.86 0.43
CA PHE A 139 -14.17 5.51 0.75
C PHE A 139 -14.40 6.92 1.32
N ALA A 140 -15.21 7.75 0.67
CA ALA A 140 -15.51 9.11 1.12
C ALA A 140 -16.12 9.18 2.53
N ARG A 141 -16.72 8.10 3.04
CA ARG A 141 -17.33 8.03 4.37
C ARG A 141 -16.39 7.49 5.44
N GLU A 142 -15.26 6.89 5.07
CA GLU A 142 -14.28 6.36 6.02
C GLU A 142 -13.63 7.47 6.87
N ILE A 143 -12.89 7.07 7.90
CA ILE A 143 -12.22 7.97 8.85
C ILE A 143 -11.01 8.66 8.21
N GLU A 144 -10.55 9.76 8.81
CA GLU A 144 -9.49 10.61 8.24
C GLU A 144 -8.12 9.93 8.09
N SER A 145 -7.89 8.83 8.80
CA SER A 145 -6.66 8.03 8.67
C SER A 145 -6.71 7.01 7.53
N SER A 146 -7.82 6.94 6.78
CA SER A 146 -7.94 5.99 5.66
C SER A 146 -7.12 6.43 4.46
N GLU A 147 -6.31 5.50 3.97
CA GLU A 147 -5.43 5.69 2.83
C GLU A 147 -5.51 4.49 1.87
N ARG A 148 -5.34 4.76 0.58
CA ARG A 148 -5.24 3.75 -0.47
C ARG A 148 -3.99 4.00 -1.30
N LYS A 149 -3.25 2.93 -1.60
CA LYS A 149 -2.03 2.97 -2.42
C LYS A 149 -2.25 2.18 -3.69
N SER A 150 -1.66 2.61 -4.81
CA SER A 150 -1.71 1.83 -6.06
C SER A 150 -1.08 0.45 -5.86
N GLU A 151 -1.69 -0.58 -6.46
CA GLU A 151 -1.10 -1.93 -6.47
C GLU A 151 0.15 -1.99 -7.35
N THR A 152 0.18 -1.20 -8.41
CA THR A 152 1.29 -1.14 -9.36
C THR A 152 2.40 -0.23 -8.87
N VAL A 153 3.64 -0.65 -9.16
CA VAL A 153 4.87 0.12 -8.95
C VAL A 153 5.45 0.50 -10.30
N THR A 154 5.82 1.77 -10.47
CA THR A 154 6.62 2.21 -11.61
C THR A 154 8.01 2.58 -11.14
N TYR A 155 9.06 2.07 -11.81
CA TYR A 155 10.44 2.45 -11.50
C TYR A 155 10.90 3.58 -12.42
N VAL A 156 11.38 4.66 -11.81
CA VAL A 156 11.99 5.80 -12.52
C VAL A 156 13.28 6.14 -11.81
N LYS A 157 14.40 6.21 -12.57
CA LYS A 157 15.75 6.43 -12.03
C LYS A 157 16.12 5.47 -10.89
N GLY A 158 15.72 4.21 -11.03
CA GLY A 158 15.95 3.14 -10.06
C GLY A 158 15.14 3.23 -8.76
N MET A 159 14.19 4.18 -8.66
CA MET A 159 13.34 4.35 -7.48
C MET A 159 11.91 3.87 -7.75
N PRO A 160 11.27 3.17 -6.80
CA PRO A 160 9.88 2.71 -6.92
C PRO A 160 8.88 3.83 -6.59
N TRP A 161 7.90 4.04 -7.45
CA TRP A 161 6.87 5.06 -7.30
C TRP A 161 5.47 4.43 -7.29
N LYS A 162 4.59 4.95 -6.42
CA LYS A 162 3.18 4.59 -6.26
C LYS A 162 2.31 5.84 -6.18
N ILE A 163 1.01 5.67 -6.39
CA ILE A 163 0.01 6.67 -6.01
C ILE A 163 -0.37 6.44 -4.55
N LEU A 164 -0.54 7.52 -3.79
CA LEU A 164 -1.19 7.54 -2.49
C LEU A 164 -2.42 8.46 -2.55
N ALA A 165 -3.57 7.91 -2.19
CA ALA A 165 -4.83 8.61 -2.01
C ALA A 165 -5.22 8.56 -0.53
N ALA A 166 -5.56 9.68 0.08
CA ALA A 166 -5.89 9.77 1.50
C ALA A 166 -7.14 10.62 1.71
N ILE A 167 -7.90 10.35 2.76
CA ILE A 167 -9.00 11.22 3.18
C ILE A 167 -8.41 12.37 4.00
N LYS A 168 -8.85 13.60 3.72
CA LYS A 168 -8.49 14.80 4.49
C LYS A 168 -9.74 15.58 4.82
N THR A 169 -9.81 16.16 6.01
CA THR A 169 -10.91 17.03 6.41
C THR A 169 -10.41 18.46 6.49
N LYS A 170 -11.18 19.39 5.94
CA LYS A 170 -10.87 20.82 5.99
C LYS A 170 -11.77 21.49 7.03
N ASN A 171 -11.21 21.82 8.19
CA ASN A 171 -11.94 22.45 9.29
C ASN A 171 -11.99 23.97 9.12
N GLU A 172 -12.73 24.45 8.11
CA GLU A 172 -12.91 25.89 7.90
C GLU A 172 -14.28 26.40 8.40
N ASN A 173 -15.28 25.54 8.61
CA ASN A 173 -16.62 25.86 9.15
C ASN A 173 -17.26 24.65 9.88
N THR A 174 -18.50 24.79 10.38
CA THR A 174 -19.26 23.73 11.11
C THR A 174 -19.52 22.46 10.30
N ASP A 175 -19.37 22.51 8.98
CA ASP A 175 -19.42 21.32 8.12
C ASP A 175 -17.99 20.86 7.83
N ASN A 176 -17.61 19.76 8.46
CA ASN A 176 -16.35 19.06 8.25
C ASN A 176 -16.28 18.49 6.82
N GLU A 177 -15.96 19.33 5.85
CA GLU A 177 -15.88 18.93 4.44
C GLU A 177 -14.72 17.95 4.24
N LYS A 178 -15.02 16.81 3.61
CA LYS A 178 -14.02 15.80 3.27
C LYS A 178 -13.48 16.01 1.86
N TRP A 179 -12.17 15.79 1.75
CA TRP A 179 -11.36 16.01 0.57
C TRP A 179 -10.54 14.77 0.25
N LEU A 180 -10.31 14.57 -1.04
CA LEU A 180 -9.31 13.64 -1.52
C LEU A 180 -7.94 14.32 -1.46
N GLY A 181 -7.06 13.79 -0.62
CA GLY A 181 -5.63 14.00 -0.71
C GLY A 181 -5.02 13.07 -1.76
N PHE A 182 -4.16 13.60 -2.63
CA PHE A 182 -3.61 12.86 -3.76
C PHE A 182 -2.12 13.18 -3.92
N TYR A 183 -1.29 12.13 -3.86
CA TYR A 183 0.17 12.24 -3.73
C TYR A 183 0.90 11.26 -4.65
N LEU A 184 2.06 11.71 -5.13
CA LEU A 184 3.10 10.84 -5.65
C LEU A 184 3.93 10.34 -4.46
N LEU A 185 4.08 9.03 -4.32
CA LEU A 185 4.81 8.39 -3.23
C LEU A 185 6.02 7.62 -3.78
N CYS A 186 7.21 7.94 -3.30
CA CYS A 186 8.39 7.11 -3.49
C CYS A 186 8.41 6.01 -2.42
N TYR A 187 8.15 4.77 -2.84
CA TYR A 187 8.05 3.60 -1.97
C TYR A 187 9.42 2.92 -1.80
N ALA A 188 10.46 3.70 -1.52
CA ALA A 188 11.81 3.17 -1.35
C ALA A 188 11.87 2.33 -0.07
N SER A 189 12.41 1.11 -0.14
CA SER A 189 12.61 0.31 1.06
C SER A 189 13.65 0.96 1.98
N GLU A 190 13.54 0.71 3.27
CA GLU A 190 14.50 1.22 4.28
C GLU A 190 15.95 0.76 4.02
N ASN A 191 16.13 -0.31 3.25
CA ASN A 191 17.44 -0.82 2.84
C ASN A 191 18.12 0.03 1.76
N VAL A 192 17.37 0.89 1.07
CA VAL A 192 17.93 1.93 0.22
C VAL A 192 18.46 2.98 1.20
N GLY A 193 19.79 3.12 1.30
CA GLY A 193 20.44 4.07 2.22
C GLY A 193 20.05 5.54 1.97
N ASN A 194 20.94 6.49 2.20
CA ASN A 194 20.61 7.89 1.92
C ASN A 194 20.30 8.07 0.42
N TRP A 195 19.07 8.44 0.10
CA TRP A 195 18.62 8.66 -1.26
C TRP A 195 17.93 10.02 -1.39
N SER A 196 18.00 10.57 -2.60
CA SER A 196 17.30 11.79 -2.95
C SER A 196 16.99 11.79 -4.44
N ARG A 197 15.78 12.24 -4.79
CA ARG A 197 15.35 12.43 -6.18
C ARG A 197 14.58 13.72 -6.32
N LYS A 198 14.86 14.45 -7.39
CA LYS A 198 14.17 15.70 -7.69
C LYS A 198 13.19 15.46 -8.83
N CYS A 199 11.89 15.62 -8.57
CA CYS A 199 10.85 15.27 -9.53
C CYS A 199 9.80 16.37 -9.73
N SER A 200 9.25 16.47 -10.93
CA SER A 200 8.03 17.24 -11.23
C SER A 200 6.90 16.27 -11.58
N ALA A 201 5.65 16.62 -11.26
CA ALA A 201 4.51 15.77 -11.52
C ALA A 201 3.25 16.57 -11.86
N THR A 202 2.41 15.96 -12.70
CA THR A 202 1.02 16.32 -12.98
C THR A 202 0.12 15.23 -12.42
N LEU A 203 -0.74 15.59 -11.48
CA LEU A 203 -1.71 14.69 -10.87
C LEU A 203 -3.07 14.98 -11.50
N ARG A 204 -3.81 13.95 -11.92
CA ARG A 204 -5.11 14.12 -12.60
C ARG A 204 -6.16 13.09 -12.19
N ILE A 205 -7.42 13.52 -12.15
CA ILE A 205 -8.59 12.63 -12.19
C ILE A 205 -8.95 12.43 -13.65
N VAL A 206 -9.00 11.18 -14.09
CA VAL A 206 -9.35 10.85 -15.46
C VAL A 206 -10.85 10.94 -15.64
N THR A 207 -11.28 11.80 -16.56
CA THR A 207 -12.68 11.96 -16.95
C THR A 207 -13.27 10.65 -17.50
N GLN A 208 -14.56 10.45 -17.26
CA GLN A 208 -15.33 9.33 -17.82
C GLN A 208 -16.05 9.73 -19.13
N LYS A 209 -16.04 11.03 -19.48
CA LYS A 209 -16.71 11.57 -20.67
C LYS A 209 -15.68 12.07 -21.67
N SER A 210 -15.82 11.69 -22.94
CA SER A 210 -14.84 12.02 -24.00
C SER A 210 -14.73 13.51 -24.32
N ASP A 211 -15.72 14.31 -23.94
CA ASP A 211 -15.81 15.76 -24.18
C ASP A 211 -15.39 16.62 -22.98
N VAL A 212 -15.07 15.99 -21.84
CA VAL A 212 -14.64 16.68 -20.62
C VAL A 212 -13.15 16.46 -20.41
N GLU A 213 -12.41 17.51 -20.10
CA GLU A 213 -10.99 17.39 -19.76
C GLU A 213 -10.78 16.82 -18.35
N ASP A 214 -9.64 16.18 -18.14
CA ASP A 214 -9.21 15.73 -16.82
C ASP A 214 -9.07 16.89 -15.83
N PHE A 215 -9.54 16.69 -14.60
CA PHE A 215 -9.22 17.61 -13.51
C PHE A 215 -7.79 17.38 -13.03
N LYS A 216 -6.90 18.35 -13.26
CA LYS A 216 -5.46 18.21 -12.98
C LYS A 216 -4.88 19.33 -12.14
N LYS A 217 -3.85 19.00 -11.35
CA LYS A 217 -2.96 19.96 -10.68
C LYS A 217 -1.51 19.54 -10.88
N GLU A 218 -0.64 20.53 -11.00
CA GLU A 218 0.80 20.33 -11.24
C GLU A 218 1.60 20.83 -10.04
N PHE A 219 2.70 20.16 -9.73
CA PHE A 219 3.61 20.67 -8.70
C PHE A 219 4.11 22.06 -9.08
N SER A 220 4.13 22.98 -8.12
CA SER A 220 4.79 24.28 -8.29
C SER A 220 6.31 24.07 -8.31
N GLY A 221 6.84 23.67 -9.47
CA GLY A 221 8.24 23.29 -9.66
C GLY A 221 8.58 21.88 -9.21
N LYS A 222 9.88 21.56 -9.26
CA LYS A 222 10.40 20.24 -8.88
C LYS A 222 10.51 20.11 -7.35
N ARG A 223 10.16 18.93 -6.84
CA ARG A 223 10.15 18.57 -5.42
C ARG A 223 11.22 17.53 -5.14
N VAL A 224 11.85 17.64 -3.97
CA VAL A 224 12.91 16.72 -3.55
C VAL A 224 12.29 15.65 -2.66
N PHE A 225 12.31 14.42 -3.13
CA PHE A 225 11.93 13.23 -2.40
C PHE A 225 13.18 12.65 -1.74
N ASN A 226 13.08 12.24 -0.48
CA ASN A 226 14.16 11.61 0.27
C ASN A 226 13.58 10.75 1.41
N ASN A 227 14.45 10.16 2.23
CA ASN A 227 14.05 9.32 3.37
C ASN A 227 13.08 10.00 4.36
N ASN A 228 13.13 11.34 4.51
CA ASN A 228 12.30 12.10 5.46
C ASN A 228 11.03 12.71 4.82
N SER A 229 10.98 12.78 3.50
CA SER A 229 9.87 13.33 2.73
C SER A 229 9.74 12.50 1.47
N ASN A 230 9.16 11.31 1.62
CA ASN A 230 9.05 10.32 0.54
C ASN A 230 7.75 10.47 -0.27
N ASP A 231 6.86 11.37 0.12
CA ASP A 231 5.70 11.76 -0.67
C ASP A 231 5.69 13.27 -0.98
N TRP A 232 4.92 13.62 -2.00
CA TRP A 232 4.52 14.99 -2.27
C TRP A 232 3.23 15.01 -3.08
N GLY A 233 2.34 15.94 -2.77
CA GLY A 233 1.03 16.00 -3.39
C GLY A 233 0.21 17.18 -2.91
N PHE A 234 -1.11 17.03 -3.02
CA PHE A 234 -2.06 18.02 -2.54
C PHE A 234 -2.90 17.40 -1.45
N ILE A 235 -2.84 17.99 -0.26
CA ILE A 235 -3.69 17.61 0.88
C ILE A 235 -5.17 17.79 0.54
N TYR A 236 -5.50 18.90 -0.14
CA TYR A 236 -6.84 19.21 -0.61
C TYR A 236 -6.84 19.23 -2.15
N PHE A 237 -6.87 18.06 -2.77
CA PHE A 237 -6.84 17.95 -4.25
C PHE A 237 -8.22 18.33 -4.84
N ILE A 238 -9.28 17.65 -4.41
CA ILE A 238 -10.67 17.92 -4.78
C ILE A 238 -11.57 17.50 -3.62
N SER A 239 -12.69 18.20 -3.40
CA SER A 239 -13.65 17.76 -2.38
C SER A 239 -14.40 16.53 -2.87
N PHE A 240 -14.82 15.65 -1.96
CA PHE A 240 -15.61 14.48 -2.36
C PHE A 240 -16.98 14.87 -2.93
N ALA A 241 -17.53 16.01 -2.49
CA ALA A 241 -18.76 16.58 -3.03
C ALA A 241 -18.59 16.99 -4.50
N GLU A 242 -17.50 17.68 -4.84
CA GLU A 242 -17.21 18.05 -6.22
C GLU A 242 -16.85 16.83 -7.08
N LEU A 243 -16.04 15.91 -6.54
CA LEU A 243 -15.59 14.72 -7.27
C LEU A 243 -16.77 13.83 -7.70
N MET A 244 -17.77 13.67 -6.84
CA MET A 244 -18.94 12.82 -7.10
C MET A 244 -20.10 13.55 -7.78
N ASP A 245 -19.94 14.85 -8.12
CA ASP A 245 -20.96 15.59 -8.87
C ASP A 245 -21.09 15.03 -10.31
N PRO A 246 -22.27 14.48 -10.69
CA PRO A 246 -22.48 13.91 -12.03
C PRO A 246 -22.27 14.91 -13.17
N SER A 247 -22.42 16.21 -12.90
CA SER A 247 -22.19 17.26 -13.89
C SER A 247 -20.71 17.35 -14.29
N LYS A 248 -19.79 17.04 -13.38
CA LYS A 248 -18.34 17.12 -13.58
C LYS A 248 -17.79 15.97 -14.42
N GLY A 249 -18.47 14.82 -14.45
CA GLY A 249 -18.05 13.66 -15.26
C GLY A 249 -16.75 12.97 -14.79
N LEU A 250 -16.27 13.29 -13.58
CA LEU A 250 -15.02 12.75 -13.01
C LEU A 250 -15.22 11.38 -12.32
N TYR A 251 -16.46 11.07 -11.93
CA TYR A 251 -16.84 9.88 -11.18
C TYR A 251 -17.79 9.01 -12.01
N ASN A 252 -17.49 7.72 -12.13
CA ASN A 252 -18.39 6.75 -12.73
C ASN A 252 -19.34 6.25 -11.64
N LYS A 253 -20.57 6.76 -11.66
CA LYS A 253 -21.60 6.47 -10.66
C LYS A 253 -22.10 5.02 -10.72
N ASP A 254 -22.15 4.43 -11.91
CA ASP A 254 -22.70 3.08 -12.10
C ASP A 254 -21.77 2.01 -11.54
N GLU A 255 -20.46 2.24 -11.63
CA GLU A 255 -19.42 1.36 -11.09
C GLU A 255 -18.87 1.81 -9.73
N ASP A 256 -19.38 2.91 -9.17
CA ASP A 256 -18.86 3.59 -7.97
C ASP A 256 -17.33 3.71 -7.95
N LYS A 257 -16.77 4.26 -9.04
CA LYS A 257 -15.31 4.34 -9.23
C LYS A 257 -14.80 5.67 -9.75
N VAL A 258 -13.53 5.94 -9.44
CA VAL A 258 -12.73 7.03 -10.01
C VAL A 258 -11.35 6.52 -10.42
N THR A 259 -10.82 7.06 -11.51
CA THR A 259 -9.46 6.76 -11.98
C THR A 259 -8.53 7.94 -11.68
N LEU A 260 -7.46 7.67 -10.93
CA LEU A 260 -6.39 8.62 -10.62
C LEU A 260 -5.19 8.32 -11.51
N ALA A 261 -4.54 9.35 -12.05
CA ALA A 261 -3.31 9.19 -12.80
C ALA A 261 -2.26 10.25 -12.44
N ILE A 262 -0.99 9.86 -12.54
CA ILE A 262 0.15 10.76 -12.33
C ILE A 262 1.13 10.59 -13.48
N ASP A 263 1.47 11.69 -14.13
CA ASP A 263 2.59 11.78 -15.06
C ASP A 263 3.72 12.56 -14.40
N PHE A 264 4.91 11.98 -14.29
CA PHE A 264 6.01 12.58 -13.56
C PHE A 264 7.37 12.38 -14.24
N THR A 265 8.34 13.20 -13.86
CA THR A 265 9.72 13.14 -14.36
C THR A 265 10.69 13.39 -13.21
N CYS A 266 11.77 12.62 -13.14
CA CYS A 266 12.78 12.67 -12.09
C CYS A 266 14.21 12.78 -12.65
N GLU A 267 15.05 13.48 -11.90
CA GLU A 267 16.49 13.68 -12.14
C GLU A 267 17.36 12.89 -11.15
#